data_AF-W9K8G4-F1
#
_entry.id   AF-W9K8G4-F1
#
_cell.length_a   1.000
_cell.length_b   1.000
_cell.length_c   1.000
_cell.angle_alpha   90.00
_cell.angle_beta   90.00
_cell.angle_gamma   90.00
#
_symmetry.space_group_name_H-M   'P 1'
#
loop_
_entity.id
_entity.type
_entity.pdbx_description
1 polymer ?
#
loop_
_entity_poly.entity_id
_entity_poly.type
_entity_poly.pdbx_seq_one_letter_code
_entity_poly.pdbx_strand_id
1 'polypeptide(L)'
;MAAFRGAVKAGAHAIETDIHISADGVAVISHDASLKRCFGIDARIGECSWEYLSTLRTVAEPHEPMPRLKDFLQWLAQPKMQDIWVVLDIKLDDDPAELMAAIARDLDGVQGPVPWDQRIILGCWNASFLQAARSRLPTYPLAHISTSLLYSHHFLRVPNLGFNLNHKTLIGPSGRLFLRELRQTDKLLMTWTVNEPRHMEWCIRQNLCHPRRRNGKIEGPALIDGVITDNPRLYLEMCEKFENEMDGKLTRPKLALTERIRKKAEMVAVVILTETLMMAYHVLRRMQGKFDFLRDRRSLDK
;
A
#
# COMPACT_ATOMS: atom_id res chain seq x y z
N MET A 1 -15.03 -11.55 -0.99
CA MET A 1 -14.07 -12.22 -0.06
C MET A 1 -13.13 -13.22 -0.75
N ALA A 2 -13.47 -13.81 -1.91
CA ALA A 2 -12.61 -14.80 -2.58
C ALA A 2 -11.15 -14.34 -2.81
N ALA A 3 -10.92 -13.09 -3.23
CA ALA A 3 -9.59 -12.54 -3.47
C ALA A 3 -8.68 -12.62 -2.23
N PHE A 4 -9.20 -12.25 -1.05
CA PHE A 4 -8.45 -12.32 0.22
C PHE A 4 -8.08 -13.75 0.60
N ARG A 5 -9.02 -14.69 0.46
CA ARG A 5 -8.73 -16.10 0.67
C ARG A 5 -7.70 -16.63 -0.32
N GLY A 6 -7.76 -16.18 -1.58
CA GLY A 6 -6.78 -16.49 -2.61
C GLY A 6 -5.37 -15.99 -2.26
N ALA A 7 -5.25 -14.75 -1.80
CA ALA A 7 -3.98 -14.14 -1.39
C ALA A 7 -3.34 -14.91 -0.21
N VAL A 8 -4.12 -15.21 0.84
CA VAL A 8 -3.62 -15.99 1.98
C VAL A 8 -3.23 -17.40 1.55
N LYS A 9 -4.04 -18.07 0.72
CA LYS A 9 -3.70 -19.40 0.16
C LYS A 9 -2.43 -19.38 -0.70
N ALA A 10 -2.15 -18.26 -1.36
CA ALA A 10 -0.93 -18.06 -2.13
C ALA A 10 0.31 -17.78 -1.25
N GLY A 11 0.14 -17.60 0.06
CA GLY A 11 1.22 -17.35 1.02
C GLY A 11 1.46 -15.88 1.34
N ALA A 12 0.52 -14.97 1.02
CA ALA A 12 0.67 -13.57 1.35
C ALA A 12 0.73 -13.36 2.87
N HIS A 13 1.72 -12.58 3.34
CA HIS A 13 1.88 -12.21 4.75
C HIS A 13 0.94 -11.09 5.18
N ALA A 14 0.46 -10.30 4.22
CA ALA A 14 -0.41 -9.16 4.44
C ALA A 14 -1.48 -9.08 3.35
N ILE A 15 -2.60 -8.43 3.67
CA ILE A 15 -3.64 -8.05 2.73
C ILE A 15 -3.68 -6.53 2.69
N GLU A 16 -3.53 -5.95 1.51
CA GLU A 16 -3.87 -4.56 1.27
C GLU A 16 -5.30 -4.50 0.74
N THR A 17 -6.08 -3.54 1.23
CA THR A 17 -7.44 -3.32 0.75
C THR A 17 -7.92 -1.91 0.97
N ASP A 18 -8.80 -1.47 0.08
CA ASP A 18 -9.30 -0.10 0.02
C ASP A 18 -10.63 0.05 0.75
N ILE A 19 -10.82 1.17 1.43
CA ILE A 19 -12.05 1.45 2.18
C ILE A 19 -12.76 2.71 1.69
N HIS A 20 -14.09 2.62 1.59
CA HIS A 20 -15.02 3.74 1.44
C HIS A 20 -16.15 3.64 2.47
N ILE A 21 -16.98 4.68 2.55
CA ILE A 21 -18.21 4.69 3.36
C ILE A 21 -19.47 4.78 2.50
N SER A 22 -20.51 4.04 2.86
CA SER A 22 -21.85 4.16 2.26
C SER A 22 -22.58 5.42 2.76
N ALA A 23 -23.68 5.79 2.10
CA ALA A 23 -24.50 6.95 2.47
C ALA A 23 -25.08 6.88 3.89
N ASP A 24 -25.28 5.66 4.41
CA ASP A 24 -25.78 5.37 5.75
C ASP A 24 -24.66 4.99 6.75
N GLY A 25 -23.40 5.29 6.41
CA GLY A 25 -22.28 5.25 7.34
C GLY A 25 -21.64 3.87 7.55
N VAL A 26 -21.83 2.93 6.63
CA VAL A 26 -21.23 1.58 6.69
C VAL A 26 -19.90 1.57 5.94
N ALA A 27 -18.84 1.11 6.59
CA ALA A 27 -17.52 0.95 5.97
C ALA A 27 -17.52 -0.26 5.03
N VAL A 28 -17.25 -0.01 3.74
CA VAL A 28 -17.25 -1.02 2.68
C VAL A 28 -15.91 -1.07 1.96
N ILE A 29 -15.59 -2.25 1.46
CA ILE A 29 -14.31 -2.52 0.80
C ILE A 29 -14.48 -2.41 -0.72
N SER A 30 -13.81 -1.43 -1.33
CA SER A 30 -13.79 -1.20 -2.78
C SER A 30 -12.65 -0.27 -3.16
N HIS A 31 -11.92 -0.56 -4.25
CA HIS A 31 -10.89 0.36 -4.73
C HIS A 31 -11.50 1.68 -5.25
N ASP A 32 -12.54 1.56 -6.09
CA ASP A 32 -13.16 2.71 -6.73
C ASP A 32 -14.29 3.25 -5.86
N ALA A 33 -14.42 4.57 -5.79
CA ALA A 33 -15.62 5.22 -5.25
C ALA A 33 -16.85 5.03 -6.16
N SER A 34 -16.64 4.69 -7.43
CA SER A 34 -17.69 4.40 -8.40
C SER A 34 -17.94 2.90 -8.50
N LEU A 35 -19.21 2.51 -8.58
CA LEU A 35 -19.63 1.12 -8.77
C LEU A 35 -19.44 0.61 -10.22
N LYS A 36 -19.10 1.50 -11.16
CA LYS A 36 -19.18 1.22 -12.60
C LYS A 36 -18.26 0.09 -13.06
N ARG A 37 -16.99 0.12 -12.64
CA ARG A 37 -16.00 -0.86 -13.09
C ARG A 37 -16.25 -2.25 -12.51
N CYS A 38 -16.50 -2.34 -11.21
CA CYS A 38 -16.59 -3.61 -10.51
C CYS A 38 -18.00 -4.21 -10.53
N PHE A 39 -19.05 -3.38 -10.55
CA PHE A 39 -20.45 -3.81 -10.42
C PHE A 39 -21.32 -3.42 -11.63
N GLY A 40 -20.78 -2.70 -12.61
CA GLY A 40 -21.51 -2.33 -13.84
C GLY A 40 -22.56 -1.23 -13.64
N ILE A 41 -22.56 -0.56 -12.48
CA ILE A 41 -23.59 0.41 -12.09
C ILE A 41 -23.00 1.81 -12.11
N ASP A 42 -23.65 2.74 -12.80
CA ASP A 42 -23.22 4.14 -12.89
C ASP A 42 -23.71 4.95 -11.67
N ALA A 43 -23.16 4.64 -10.50
CA ALA A 43 -23.42 5.33 -9.23
C ALA A 43 -22.16 5.35 -8.35
N ARG A 44 -22.14 6.19 -7.30
CA ARG A 44 -21.06 6.23 -6.31
C ARG A 44 -21.46 5.52 -5.02
N ILE A 45 -20.47 4.96 -4.33
CA ILE A 45 -20.67 4.23 -3.06
C ILE A 45 -21.27 5.15 -2.00
N GLY A 46 -20.72 6.35 -1.81
CA GLY A 46 -21.21 7.32 -0.83
C GLY A 46 -22.61 7.89 -1.12
N GLU A 47 -23.23 7.53 -2.23
CA GLU A 47 -24.61 7.92 -2.59
C GLU A 47 -25.62 6.78 -2.35
N CYS A 48 -25.14 5.60 -1.96
CA CYS A 48 -25.93 4.38 -1.83
C CYS A 48 -25.99 3.91 -0.37
N SER A 49 -27.15 3.41 0.07
CA SER A 49 -27.27 2.74 1.37
C SER A 49 -26.61 1.35 1.36
N TRP A 50 -26.21 0.85 2.53
CA TRP A 50 -25.71 -0.51 2.65
C TRP A 50 -26.74 -1.55 2.21
N GLU A 51 -28.03 -1.32 2.50
CA GLU A 51 -29.10 -2.21 2.05
C GLU A 51 -29.02 -2.44 0.53
N TYR A 52 -28.89 -1.37 -0.26
CA TYR A 52 -28.70 -1.47 -1.69
C TYR A 52 -27.35 -2.10 -2.06
N LEU A 53 -26.24 -1.60 -1.51
CA LEU A 53 -24.89 -2.07 -1.83
C LEU A 53 -24.73 -3.59 -1.59
N SER A 54 -25.38 -4.12 -0.55
CA SER A 54 -25.33 -5.54 -0.19
C SER A 54 -25.97 -6.47 -1.23
N THR A 55 -26.86 -5.94 -2.07
CA THR A 55 -27.49 -6.69 -3.18
C THR A 55 -26.56 -6.85 -4.37
N LEU A 56 -25.54 -6.00 -4.49
CA LEU A 56 -24.69 -5.93 -5.67
C LEU A 56 -23.74 -7.13 -5.76
N ARG A 57 -23.39 -7.51 -6.98
CA ARG A 57 -22.41 -8.56 -7.29
C ARG A 57 -21.42 -8.06 -8.32
N THR A 58 -20.17 -8.48 -8.20
CA THR A 58 -19.15 -8.09 -9.18
C THR A 58 -19.53 -8.56 -10.58
N VAL A 59 -19.16 -7.80 -11.61
CA VAL A 59 -19.37 -8.21 -13.02
C VAL A 59 -18.46 -9.39 -13.38
N ALA A 60 -17.26 -9.44 -12.81
CA ALA A 60 -16.37 -10.58 -12.99
C ALA A 60 -16.84 -11.78 -12.15
N GLU A 61 -16.72 -12.98 -12.73
CA GLU A 61 -16.86 -14.26 -12.04
C GLU A 61 -15.83 -14.38 -10.89
N PRO A 62 -16.18 -14.97 -9.73
CA PRO A 62 -17.41 -15.71 -9.44
C PRO A 62 -18.58 -14.84 -8.91
N HIS A 63 -18.71 -13.59 -9.36
CA HIS A 63 -19.79 -12.67 -8.97
C HIS A 63 -19.91 -12.51 -7.45
N GLU A 64 -18.87 -11.96 -6.82
CA GLU A 64 -18.80 -11.81 -5.37
C GLU A 64 -19.60 -10.59 -4.89
N PRO A 65 -20.17 -10.63 -3.67
CA PRO A 65 -20.77 -9.45 -3.05
C PRO A 65 -19.70 -8.42 -2.65
N MET A 66 -20.13 -7.16 -2.53
CA MET A 66 -19.34 -6.11 -1.88
C MET A 66 -19.12 -6.49 -0.39
N PRO A 67 -17.87 -6.58 0.10
CA PRO A 67 -17.62 -6.84 1.51
C PRO A 67 -17.73 -5.56 2.35
N ARG A 68 -18.22 -5.67 3.59
CA ARG A 68 -17.98 -4.65 4.63
C ARG A 68 -16.64 -4.88 5.31
N LEU A 69 -16.10 -3.83 5.92
CA LEU A 69 -14.94 -3.95 6.80
C LEU A 69 -15.23 -4.91 7.96
N LYS A 70 -16.41 -4.81 8.60
CA LYS A 70 -16.85 -5.76 9.62
C LYS A 70 -16.77 -7.23 9.19
N ASP A 71 -17.24 -7.56 7.98
CA ASP A 71 -17.23 -8.94 7.48
C ASP A 71 -15.79 -9.44 7.25
N PHE A 72 -14.91 -8.55 6.79
CA PHE A 72 -13.49 -8.82 6.62
C PHE A 72 -12.76 -9.04 7.95
N LEU A 73 -13.02 -8.20 8.95
CA LEU A 73 -12.47 -8.35 10.30
C LEU A 73 -12.94 -9.65 10.97
N GLN A 74 -14.22 -10.01 10.82
CA GLN A 74 -14.74 -11.29 11.33
C GLN A 74 -14.05 -12.50 10.69
N TRP A 75 -13.70 -12.40 9.40
CA TRP A 75 -12.91 -13.43 8.74
C TRP A 75 -11.47 -13.48 9.26
N LEU A 76 -10.83 -12.33 9.49
CA LEU A 76 -9.48 -12.23 10.08
C LEU A 76 -9.41 -12.65 11.56
N ALA A 77 -10.55 -12.68 12.27
CA ALA A 77 -10.64 -13.11 13.66
C ALA A 77 -10.48 -14.64 13.84
N GLN A 78 -10.46 -15.41 12.75
CA GLN A 78 -10.38 -16.86 12.82
C GLN A 78 -8.98 -17.35 13.26
N PRO A 79 -8.86 -18.48 14.00
CA PRO A 79 -7.60 -18.98 14.59
C PRO A 79 -6.42 -19.27 13.63
N LYS A 80 -6.59 -19.17 12.32
CA LYS A 80 -5.52 -19.36 11.32
C LYS A 80 -5.11 -18.06 10.63
N MET A 81 -5.79 -16.97 10.93
CA MET A 81 -5.57 -15.68 10.29
C MET A 81 -4.75 -14.76 11.19
N GLN A 82 -4.29 -15.22 12.36
CA GLN A 82 -3.65 -14.40 13.39
C GLN A 82 -2.37 -13.68 12.94
N ASP A 83 -1.66 -14.23 11.96
CA ASP A 83 -0.38 -13.70 11.47
C ASP A 83 -0.52 -12.81 10.22
N ILE A 84 -1.75 -12.65 9.68
CA ILE A 84 -1.98 -11.87 8.46
C ILE A 84 -2.02 -10.38 8.77
N TRP A 85 -1.10 -9.59 8.24
CA TRP A 85 -1.14 -8.14 8.40
C TRP A 85 -2.19 -7.51 7.48
N VAL A 86 -2.63 -6.29 7.79
CA VAL A 86 -3.54 -5.53 6.92
C VAL A 86 -2.97 -4.14 6.68
N VAL A 87 -3.02 -3.70 5.44
CA VAL A 87 -2.84 -2.29 5.07
C VAL A 87 -4.19 -1.79 4.56
N LEU A 88 -4.83 -0.90 5.31
CA LEU A 88 -6.08 -0.27 4.88
C LEU A 88 -5.76 1.00 4.09
N ASP A 89 -5.94 0.98 2.78
CA ASP A 89 -5.85 2.17 1.92
C ASP A 89 -7.13 3.00 2.08
N ILE A 90 -7.00 4.13 2.77
CA ILE A 90 -8.09 5.07 3.05
C ILE A 90 -8.24 6.03 1.88
N LYS A 91 -9.31 5.86 1.10
CA LYS A 91 -9.52 6.64 -0.12
C LYS A 91 -9.98 8.06 0.16
N LEU A 92 -9.63 8.95 -0.76
CA LEU A 92 -9.82 10.41 -0.67
C LEU A 92 -11.22 10.89 -1.06
N ASP A 93 -12.14 9.99 -1.36
CA ASP A 93 -13.44 10.32 -1.93
C ASP A 93 -14.52 10.61 -0.88
N ASP A 94 -14.24 10.30 0.39
CA ASP A 94 -15.17 10.41 1.52
C ASP A 94 -14.75 11.51 2.50
N ASP A 95 -15.66 11.88 3.42
CA ASP A 95 -15.31 12.75 4.54
C ASP A 95 -14.36 12.05 5.53
N PRO A 96 -13.22 12.66 5.89
CA PRO A 96 -12.24 12.03 6.79
C PRO A 96 -12.79 11.66 8.17
N ALA A 97 -13.64 12.50 8.76
CA ALA A 97 -14.16 12.25 10.10
C ALA A 97 -15.21 11.13 10.08
N GLU A 98 -16.10 11.13 9.09
CA GLU A 98 -17.13 10.09 8.93
C GLU A 98 -16.50 8.72 8.62
N LEU A 99 -15.55 8.66 7.68
CA LEU A 99 -14.87 7.41 7.32
C LEU A 99 -14.06 6.85 8.50
N MET A 100 -13.29 7.69 9.21
CA MET A 100 -12.57 7.24 10.42
C MET A 100 -13.51 6.78 11.53
N ALA A 101 -14.66 7.44 11.71
CA ALA A 101 -15.66 7.01 12.67
C ALA A 101 -16.25 5.63 12.32
N ALA A 102 -16.52 5.37 11.04
CA ALA A 102 -17.00 4.07 10.56
C ALA A 102 -15.96 2.96 10.74
N ILE A 103 -14.70 3.23 10.37
CA ILE A 103 -13.58 2.29 10.58
C ILE A 103 -13.43 1.96 12.06
N ALA A 104 -13.44 2.97 12.94
CA ALA A 104 -13.34 2.76 14.38
C ALA A 104 -14.48 1.90 14.94
N ARG A 105 -15.74 2.16 14.52
CA ARG A 105 -16.89 1.35 14.94
C ARG A 105 -16.72 -0.13 14.60
N ASP A 106 -16.20 -0.44 13.41
CA ASP A 106 -16.02 -1.83 12.98
C ASP A 106 -14.83 -2.51 13.68
N LEU A 107 -13.74 -1.77 13.91
CA LEU A 107 -12.58 -2.26 14.67
C LEU A 107 -12.93 -2.56 16.13
N ASP A 108 -13.68 -1.69 16.80
CA ASP A 108 -14.17 -1.89 18.17
C ASP A 108 -15.22 -3.01 18.24
N GLY A 109 -16.03 -3.15 17.19
CA GLY A 109 -17.16 -4.08 17.12
C GLY A 109 -16.79 -5.54 16.82
N VAL A 110 -15.53 -5.82 16.47
CA VAL A 110 -15.05 -7.18 16.19
C VAL A 110 -13.80 -7.45 17.01
N GLN A 111 -13.83 -8.45 17.88
CA GLN A 111 -12.64 -8.83 18.65
C GLN A 111 -11.65 -9.61 17.75
N GLY A 112 -10.44 -9.07 17.59
CA GLY A 112 -9.35 -9.76 16.92
C GLY A 112 -8.66 -10.82 17.77
N PRO A 113 -7.86 -11.71 17.16
CA PRO A 113 -7.09 -12.72 17.90
C PRO A 113 -5.93 -12.09 18.70
N VAL A 114 -5.53 -10.89 18.28
CA VAL A 114 -4.66 -9.92 18.98
C VAL A 114 -5.27 -8.53 18.77
N PRO A 115 -4.88 -7.49 19.54
CA PRO A 115 -5.31 -6.12 19.29
C PRO A 115 -5.06 -5.70 17.83
N TRP A 116 -6.06 -5.06 17.22
CA TRP A 116 -5.99 -4.74 15.78
C TRP A 116 -4.89 -3.74 15.43
N ASP A 117 -4.55 -2.85 16.34
CA ASP A 117 -3.44 -1.90 16.17
C ASP A 117 -2.05 -2.56 16.09
N GLN A 118 -1.94 -3.85 16.42
CA GLN A 118 -0.71 -4.63 16.22
C GLN A 118 -0.61 -5.25 14.82
N ARG A 119 -1.65 -5.17 14.00
CA ARG A 119 -1.74 -5.86 12.70
C ARG A 119 -2.27 -5.01 11.55
N ILE A 120 -2.95 -3.91 11.85
CA ILE A 120 -3.59 -3.06 10.85
C ILE A 120 -2.84 -1.73 10.78
N ILE A 121 -2.31 -1.45 9.60
CA ILE A 121 -1.68 -0.17 9.25
C ILE A 121 -2.70 0.66 8.47
N LEU A 122 -2.94 1.90 8.92
CA LEU A 122 -3.84 2.83 8.24
C LEU A 122 -3.04 3.65 7.21
N GLY A 123 -3.32 3.40 5.94
CA GLY A 123 -2.71 4.07 4.80
C GLY A 123 -3.46 5.34 4.43
N CYS A 124 -2.83 6.50 4.63
CA CYS A 124 -3.45 7.82 4.40
C CYS A 124 -2.73 8.59 3.29
N TRP A 125 -3.51 9.12 2.34
CA TRP A 125 -2.98 9.84 1.19
C TRP A 125 -2.66 11.33 1.44
N ASN A 126 -3.30 11.95 2.43
CA ASN A 126 -3.19 13.39 2.67
C ASN A 126 -3.18 13.74 4.17
N ALA A 127 -3.02 15.02 4.48
CA ALA A 127 -2.87 15.50 5.85
C ALA A 127 -4.17 15.40 6.66
N SER A 128 -5.31 15.72 6.04
CA SER A 128 -6.63 15.64 6.70
C SER A 128 -6.94 14.22 7.18
N PHE A 129 -6.71 13.20 6.35
CA PHE A 129 -6.91 11.80 6.74
C PHE A 129 -5.92 11.34 7.81
N LEU A 130 -4.65 11.76 7.72
CA LEU A 130 -3.67 11.50 8.78
C LEU A 130 -4.12 12.10 10.13
N GLN A 131 -4.64 13.32 10.13
CA GLN A 131 -5.11 13.99 11.35
C GLN A 131 -6.37 13.33 11.92
N ALA A 132 -7.32 12.96 11.06
CA ALA A 132 -8.52 12.25 11.46
C ALA A 132 -8.17 10.87 12.06
N ALA A 133 -7.25 10.14 11.43
CA ALA A 133 -6.77 8.85 11.93
C ALA A 133 -6.06 8.98 13.28
N ARG A 134 -5.15 9.96 13.46
CA ARG A 134 -4.50 10.21 14.75
C ARG A 134 -5.50 10.54 15.85
N SER A 135 -6.49 11.37 15.55
CA SER A 135 -7.51 11.77 16.51
C SER A 135 -8.42 10.61 16.93
N ARG A 136 -8.81 9.76 15.96
CA ARG A 136 -9.83 8.71 16.18
C ARG A 136 -9.24 7.36 16.57
N LEU A 137 -8.06 7.02 16.05
CA LEU A 137 -7.38 5.73 16.15
C LEU A 137 -5.91 5.94 16.56
N PRO A 138 -5.62 6.59 17.70
CA PRO A 138 -4.28 7.07 18.05
C PRO A 138 -3.22 5.97 18.25
N THR A 139 -3.64 4.73 18.53
CA THR A 139 -2.72 3.61 18.74
C THR A 139 -2.33 2.90 17.44
N TYR A 140 -3.04 3.16 16.34
CA TYR A 140 -2.86 2.45 15.09
C TYR A 140 -1.64 2.99 14.32
N PRO A 141 -0.76 2.10 13.83
CA PRO A 141 0.32 2.48 12.92
C PRO A 141 -0.22 3.17 11.67
N LEU A 142 0.43 4.26 11.27
CA LEU A 142 0.08 5.03 10.07
C LEU A 142 1.13 4.87 8.98
N ALA A 143 0.69 4.84 7.72
CA ALA A 143 1.57 4.94 6.56
C ALA A 143 1.08 6.04 5.61
N HIS A 144 2.00 6.91 5.16
CA HIS A 144 1.70 7.89 4.13
C HIS A 144 1.70 7.22 2.75
N ILE A 145 0.56 7.23 2.07
CA ILE A 145 0.43 6.73 0.70
C ILE A 145 0.71 7.87 -0.29
N SER A 146 1.59 7.63 -1.27
CA SER A 146 1.92 8.69 -2.24
C SER A 146 2.49 8.19 -3.56
N THR A 147 2.30 9.01 -4.58
CA THR A 147 3.00 8.95 -5.88
C THR A 147 3.99 10.11 -6.07
N SER A 148 4.25 10.90 -5.02
CA SER A 148 5.12 12.08 -5.08
C SER A 148 6.16 12.04 -3.97
N LEU A 149 7.44 11.85 -4.35
CA LEU A 149 8.54 11.89 -3.38
C LEU A 149 8.78 13.28 -2.81
N LEU A 150 8.50 14.34 -3.60
CA LEU A 150 8.58 15.71 -3.11
C LEU A 150 7.58 15.94 -1.97
N TYR A 151 6.34 15.46 -2.14
CA TYR A 151 5.33 15.52 -1.08
C TYR A 151 5.71 14.63 0.11
N SER A 152 6.14 13.39 -0.17
CA SER A 152 6.52 12.40 0.84
C SER A 152 7.67 12.88 1.73
N HIS A 153 8.61 13.63 1.17
CA HIS A 153 9.75 14.18 1.90
C HIS A 153 9.32 15.09 3.08
N HIS A 154 8.16 15.76 2.99
CA HIS A 154 7.63 16.53 4.12
C HIS A 154 7.32 15.67 5.36
N PHE A 155 6.98 14.40 5.15
CA PHE A 155 6.57 13.46 6.19
C PHE A 155 7.74 12.70 6.82
N LEU A 156 8.96 12.78 6.28
CA LEU A 156 10.15 12.11 6.85
C LEU A 156 10.43 12.51 8.30
N ARG A 157 10.04 13.74 8.69
CA ARG A 157 10.24 14.27 10.04
C ARG A 157 9.05 14.03 10.98
N VAL A 158 7.93 13.53 10.47
CA VAL A 158 6.74 13.28 11.27
C VAL A 158 6.96 11.97 12.05
N PRO A 159 6.91 11.96 13.40
CA PRO A 159 7.14 10.74 14.17
C PRO A 159 6.01 9.73 13.94
N ASN A 160 6.29 8.43 14.17
CA ASN A 160 5.30 7.34 14.10
C ASN A 160 4.48 7.32 12.79
N LEU A 161 5.17 7.53 11.67
CA LEU A 161 4.59 7.51 10.34
C LEU A 161 5.54 6.77 9.40
N GLY A 162 5.07 5.65 8.87
CA GLY A 162 5.72 4.91 7.79
C GLY A 162 5.31 5.42 6.42
N PHE A 163 5.74 4.72 5.37
CA PHE A 163 5.52 5.10 3.99
C PHE A 163 4.97 3.93 3.17
N ASN A 164 4.03 4.22 2.27
CA ASN A 164 3.52 3.28 1.29
C ASN A 164 3.56 3.94 -0.10
N LEU A 165 4.68 3.79 -0.80
CA LEU A 165 5.00 4.63 -1.95
C LEU A 165 4.84 3.90 -3.28
N ASN A 166 4.50 4.65 -4.32
CA ASN A 166 4.47 4.09 -5.65
C ASN A 166 5.89 3.68 -6.09
N HIS A 167 6.07 2.39 -6.39
CA HIS A 167 7.34 1.77 -6.73
C HIS A 167 8.10 2.52 -7.81
N LYS A 168 7.41 2.97 -8.86
CA LYS A 168 8.05 3.64 -9.99
C LYS A 168 8.74 4.93 -9.59
N THR A 169 8.26 5.60 -8.54
CA THR A 169 8.87 6.83 -8.01
C THR A 169 10.16 6.55 -7.25
N LEU A 170 10.32 5.34 -6.71
CA LEU A 170 11.52 4.91 -5.98
C LEU A 170 12.67 4.52 -6.93
N ILE A 171 12.37 4.30 -8.20
CA ILE A 171 13.37 4.01 -9.23
C ILE A 171 13.93 5.33 -9.77
N GLY A 172 15.25 5.52 -9.65
CA GLY A 172 15.94 6.66 -10.27
C GLY A 172 16.70 7.51 -9.26
N PRO A 173 17.25 8.66 -9.68
CA PRO A 173 18.05 9.54 -8.82
C PRO A 173 17.26 10.05 -7.61
N SER A 174 16.04 10.56 -7.82
CA SER A 174 15.16 11.08 -6.77
C SER A 174 14.82 10.01 -5.74
N GLY A 175 14.40 8.83 -6.20
CA GLY A 175 14.14 7.68 -5.35
C GLY A 175 15.36 7.22 -4.55
N ARG A 176 16.55 7.17 -5.16
CA ARG A 176 17.80 6.84 -4.44
C ARG A 176 18.13 7.83 -3.33
N LEU A 177 17.93 9.12 -3.56
CA LEU A 177 18.15 10.15 -2.54
C LEU A 177 17.16 9.97 -1.38
N PHE A 178 15.87 9.83 -1.70
CA PHE A 178 14.83 9.60 -0.69
C PHE A 178 15.10 8.34 0.14
N LEU A 179 15.41 7.21 -0.50
CA LEU A 179 15.74 5.96 0.19
C LEU A 179 17.01 6.08 1.05
N ARG A 180 17.98 6.90 0.64
CA ARG A 180 19.18 7.14 1.46
C ARG A 180 18.86 7.87 2.76
N GLU A 181 17.94 8.83 2.70
CA GLU A 181 17.47 9.55 3.88
C GLU A 181 16.56 8.67 4.74
N LEU A 182 15.64 7.93 4.13
CA LEU A 182 14.75 7.02 4.85
C LEU A 182 15.52 5.94 5.63
N ARG A 183 16.63 5.43 5.07
CA ARG A 183 17.56 4.49 5.76
C ARG A 183 18.16 5.04 7.06
N GLN A 184 18.14 6.35 7.28
CA GLN A 184 18.62 6.98 8.51
C GLN A 184 17.52 7.07 9.57
N THR A 185 16.35 6.53 9.30
CA THR A 185 15.19 6.49 10.18
C THR A 185 14.81 5.04 10.49
N ASP A 186 13.93 4.85 11.46
CA ASP A 186 13.30 3.58 11.83
C ASP A 186 11.95 3.34 11.12
N LYS A 187 11.67 4.12 10.08
CA LYS A 187 10.37 4.15 9.43
C LYS A 187 10.20 2.98 8.48
N LEU A 188 9.06 2.31 8.61
CA LEU A 188 8.60 1.29 7.69
C LEU A 188 8.43 1.86 6.27
N LEU A 189 8.86 1.10 5.27
CA LEU A 189 8.59 1.36 3.85
C LEU A 189 7.89 0.17 3.19
N MET A 190 6.71 0.44 2.68
CA MET A 190 5.99 -0.41 1.75
C MET A 190 5.99 0.22 0.35
N THR A 191 5.86 -0.61 -0.68
CA THR A 191 5.83 -0.13 -2.06
C THR A 191 4.79 -0.84 -2.93
N TRP A 192 4.16 -0.10 -3.84
CA TRP A 192 3.03 -0.57 -4.66
C TRP A 192 3.04 -0.02 -6.09
N THR A 193 2.33 -0.60 -7.06
CA THR A 193 1.96 -2.02 -7.14
C THR A 193 3.04 -2.72 -7.97
N VAL A 194 3.65 -3.76 -7.42
CA VAL A 194 4.84 -4.40 -8.01
C VAL A 194 4.46 -5.74 -8.63
N ASN A 195 4.14 -5.74 -9.92
CA ASN A 195 3.67 -6.95 -10.61
C ASN A 195 4.71 -7.55 -11.58
N GLU A 196 5.74 -6.79 -11.95
CA GLU A 196 6.75 -7.26 -12.91
C GLU A 196 7.93 -7.94 -12.20
N PRO A 197 8.40 -9.13 -12.63
CA PRO A 197 9.51 -9.85 -11.98
C PRO A 197 10.77 -9.02 -11.80
N ARG A 198 11.12 -8.17 -12.78
CA ARG A 198 12.28 -7.27 -12.70
C ARG A 198 12.18 -6.26 -11.55
N HIS A 199 10.96 -5.84 -11.22
CA HIS A 199 10.68 -4.87 -10.18
C HIS A 199 10.55 -5.55 -8.81
N MET A 200 10.00 -6.77 -8.77
CA MET A 200 10.05 -7.62 -7.59
C MET A 200 11.49 -7.88 -7.16
N GLU A 201 12.36 -8.29 -8.09
CA GLU A 201 13.79 -8.50 -7.81
C GLU A 201 14.48 -7.20 -7.37
N TRP A 202 14.13 -6.07 -7.98
CA TRP A 202 14.68 -4.78 -7.55
C TRP A 202 14.37 -4.50 -6.07
N CYS A 203 13.15 -4.82 -5.61
CA CYS A 203 12.74 -4.66 -4.22
C CYS A 203 13.57 -5.56 -3.31
N ILE A 204 13.68 -6.85 -3.64
CA ILE A 204 14.50 -7.82 -2.90
C ILE A 204 15.95 -7.31 -2.76
N ARG A 205 16.53 -6.79 -3.85
CA ARG A 205 17.90 -6.27 -3.85
C ARG A 205 18.08 -5.02 -3.00
N GLN A 206 17.04 -4.19 -2.79
CA GLN A 206 17.16 -3.01 -1.93
C GLN A 206 17.47 -3.38 -0.48
N ASN A 207 17.06 -4.58 -0.05
CA ASN A 207 17.31 -5.11 1.30
C ASN A 207 18.72 -5.71 1.46
N LEU A 208 19.51 -5.78 0.38
CA LEU A 208 20.90 -6.26 0.41
C LEU A 208 21.92 -5.13 0.45
N CYS A 209 21.54 -3.94 -0.03
CA CYS A 209 22.43 -2.81 -0.19
C CYS A 209 22.73 -2.12 1.15
N HIS A 210 23.59 -2.74 1.97
CA HIS A 210 24.21 -2.08 3.12
C HIS A 210 25.48 -1.29 2.71
N PRO A 211 25.70 -0.07 3.23
CA PRO A 211 26.83 0.77 2.81
C PRO A 211 28.22 0.27 3.24
N ARG A 212 28.34 -0.80 4.02
CA ARG A 212 29.63 -1.20 4.63
C ARG A 212 29.77 -2.71 4.78
N ARG A 213 30.13 -3.42 3.71
CA ARG A 213 31.17 -4.47 3.72
C ARG A 213 31.27 -5.14 2.35
N ARG A 214 32.51 -5.31 1.89
CA ARG A 214 32.89 -6.01 0.66
C ARG A 214 32.85 -7.53 0.81
N ASN A 215 32.62 -8.04 2.03
CA ASN A 215 32.55 -9.45 2.39
C ASN A 215 31.35 -9.75 3.31
N GLY A 216 30.27 -10.29 2.75
CA GLY A 216 29.72 -11.57 3.21
C GLY A 216 28.67 -11.66 4.32
N LYS A 217 28.15 -10.59 4.93
CA LYS A 217 26.94 -10.69 5.78
C LYS A 217 26.01 -9.50 5.58
N ILE A 218 24.72 -9.76 5.37
CA ILE A 218 23.64 -8.77 5.36
C ILE A 218 23.40 -8.42 6.84
N GLU A 219 23.99 -7.32 7.33
CA GLU A 219 23.80 -6.84 8.70
C GLU A 219 23.12 -5.46 8.68
N GLY A 220 21.90 -5.42 9.20
CA GLY A 220 21.06 -4.23 9.39
C GLY A 220 19.60 -4.46 8.96
N PRO A 221 18.69 -3.51 9.28
CA PRO A 221 17.27 -3.67 8.97
C PRO A 221 17.01 -3.62 7.47
N ALA A 222 15.98 -4.36 7.03
CA ALA A 222 15.48 -4.28 5.66
C ALA A 222 15.10 -2.82 5.32
N LEU A 223 15.27 -2.43 4.05
CA LEU A 223 14.85 -1.10 3.58
C LEU A 223 13.38 -1.11 3.14
N ILE A 224 12.94 -2.17 2.47
CA ILE A 224 11.57 -2.36 2.01
C ILE A 224 10.99 -3.48 2.86
N ASP A 225 10.05 -3.12 3.74
CA ASP A 225 9.37 -4.00 4.68
C ASP A 225 8.17 -4.71 4.03
N GLY A 226 7.56 -4.09 3.01
CA GLY A 226 6.40 -4.65 2.32
C GLY A 226 6.36 -4.36 0.83
N VAL A 227 5.93 -5.34 0.06
CA VAL A 227 5.68 -5.21 -1.39
C VAL A 227 4.23 -5.57 -1.65
N ILE A 228 3.45 -4.60 -2.13
CA ILE A 228 2.07 -4.80 -2.55
C ILE A 228 2.06 -5.22 -4.01
N THR A 229 1.48 -6.39 -4.28
CA THR A 229 1.45 -7.03 -5.59
C THR A 229 0.14 -7.77 -5.79
N ASP A 230 -0.34 -7.81 -7.03
CA ASP A 230 -1.50 -8.60 -7.41
C ASP A 230 -1.16 -10.10 -7.52
N ASN A 231 0.13 -10.46 -7.51
CA ASN A 231 0.59 -11.84 -7.64
C ASN A 231 1.58 -12.23 -6.51
N PRO A 232 1.09 -12.47 -5.29
CA PRO A 232 1.95 -12.83 -4.15
C PRO A 232 2.71 -14.13 -4.36
N ARG A 233 2.13 -15.13 -5.05
CA ARG A 233 2.83 -16.37 -5.37
C ARG A 233 4.06 -16.12 -6.23
N LEU A 234 3.95 -15.32 -7.29
CA LEU A 234 5.08 -14.98 -8.13
C LEU A 234 6.17 -14.23 -7.35
N TYR A 235 5.78 -13.34 -6.43
CA TYR A 235 6.74 -12.64 -5.58
C TYR A 235 7.52 -13.62 -4.68
N LEU A 236 6.85 -14.58 -4.05
CA LEU A 236 7.49 -15.60 -3.23
C LEU A 236 8.42 -16.50 -4.05
N GLU A 237 8.02 -16.92 -5.24
CA GLU A 237 8.89 -17.66 -6.17
C GLU A 237 10.14 -16.84 -6.56
N MET A 238 10.00 -15.53 -6.70
CA MET A 238 11.13 -14.64 -6.97
C MET A 238 12.08 -14.54 -5.76
N CYS A 239 11.56 -14.51 -4.53
CA CYS A 239 12.37 -14.58 -3.31
C CYS A 239 13.16 -15.90 -3.25
N GLU A 240 12.50 -17.04 -3.45
CA GLU A 240 13.14 -18.36 -3.42
C GLU A 240 14.21 -18.50 -4.51
N LYS A 241 13.92 -18.06 -5.74
CA LYS A 241 14.91 -18.03 -6.84
C LYS A 241 16.11 -17.17 -6.44
N PHE A 242 15.88 -16.03 -5.83
CA PHE A 242 16.94 -15.12 -5.41
C PHE A 242 17.82 -15.71 -4.30
N GLU A 243 17.23 -16.35 -3.30
CA GLU A 243 17.96 -17.06 -2.23
C GLU A 243 18.83 -18.19 -2.81
N ASN A 244 18.28 -18.98 -3.73
CA ASN A 244 19.04 -20.02 -4.42
C ASN A 244 20.22 -19.48 -5.24
N GLU A 245 20.10 -18.28 -5.84
CA GLU A 245 21.23 -17.61 -6.51
C GLU A 245 22.32 -17.19 -5.52
N MET A 246 21.92 -16.64 -4.36
CA MET A 246 22.85 -16.22 -3.31
C MET A 246 23.59 -17.41 -2.68
N ASP A 247 22.92 -18.55 -2.56
CA ASP A 247 23.49 -19.83 -2.12
C ASP A 247 24.38 -20.51 -3.18
N GLY A 248 24.48 -19.95 -4.39
CA GLY A 248 25.22 -20.53 -5.50
C GLY A 248 24.56 -21.76 -6.15
N LYS A 249 23.31 -22.07 -5.79
CA LYS A 249 22.51 -23.18 -6.38
C LYS A 249 21.99 -22.85 -7.77
N LEU A 250 21.93 -21.56 -8.14
CA LEU A 250 21.50 -21.08 -9.44
C LEU A 250 22.49 -20.07 -10.03
N THR A 251 23.02 -20.35 -11.23
CA THR A 251 23.85 -19.40 -11.98
C THR A 251 23.07 -18.73 -13.09
N ARG A 252 22.96 -17.40 -13.05
CA ARG A 252 22.29 -16.62 -14.10
C ARG A 252 23.15 -16.49 -15.36
N PRO A 253 22.56 -16.64 -16.56
CA PRO A 253 23.24 -16.30 -17.80
C PRO A 253 23.52 -14.79 -17.85
N LYS A 254 24.73 -14.41 -18.28
CA LYS A 254 25.09 -13.00 -18.48
C LYS A 254 24.33 -12.45 -19.68
N LEU A 255 23.40 -11.52 -19.42
CA LEU A 255 22.79 -10.69 -20.47
C LEU A 255 23.85 -9.98 -21.31
N ALA A 256 23.68 -9.99 -22.63
CA ALA A 256 24.50 -9.24 -23.56
C ALA A 256 24.49 -7.74 -23.24
N LEU A 257 25.60 -7.04 -23.50
CA LEU A 257 25.77 -5.62 -23.17
C LEU A 257 24.70 -4.73 -23.83
N THR A 258 24.39 -5.01 -25.10
CA THR A 258 23.36 -4.30 -25.88
C THR A 258 21.98 -4.42 -25.26
N GLU A 259 21.61 -5.61 -24.82
CA GLU A 259 20.32 -5.87 -24.18
C GLU A 259 20.22 -5.19 -22.80
N ARG A 260 21.33 -5.12 -22.04
CA ARG A 260 21.39 -4.36 -20.78
C ARG A 260 21.21 -2.86 -21.00
N ILE A 261 21.85 -2.30 -22.04
CA ILE A 261 21.74 -0.88 -22.37
C ILE A 261 20.31 -0.54 -22.78
N ARG A 262 19.70 -1.33 -23.68
CA ARG A 262 18.31 -1.15 -24.09
C ARG A 262 17.35 -1.18 -22.90
N LYS A 263 17.43 -2.21 -22.05
CA LYS A 263 16.59 -2.34 -20.85
C LYS A 263 16.76 -1.16 -19.89
N LYS A 264 17.98 -0.63 -19.74
CA LYS A 264 18.23 0.58 -18.94
C LYS A 264 17.59 1.83 -19.56
N ALA A 265 17.72 2.02 -20.87
CA ALA A 265 17.13 3.16 -21.55
C ALA A 265 15.59 3.14 -21.48
N GLU A 266 14.97 1.98 -21.72
CA GLU A 266 13.53 1.77 -21.56
C GLU A 266 13.07 2.08 -20.13
N MET A 267 13.82 1.60 -19.12
CA MET A 267 13.52 1.88 -17.71
C MET A 267 13.58 3.38 -17.40
N VAL A 268 14.62 4.07 -17.87
CA VAL A 268 14.75 5.53 -17.67
C VAL A 268 13.59 6.27 -18.31
N ALA A 269 13.22 5.92 -19.55
CA ALA A 269 12.09 6.54 -20.23
C ALA A 269 10.77 6.32 -19.49
N VAL A 270 10.50 5.09 -19.02
CA VAL A 270 9.29 4.76 -18.24
C VAL A 270 9.26 5.52 -16.92
N VAL A 271 10.40 5.65 -16.23
CA VAL A 271 10.50 6.42 -14.98
C VAL A 271 10.19 7.88 -15.22
N ILE A 272 10.83 8.53 -16.20
CA ILE A 272 10.61 9.95 -16.50
C ILE A 272 9.15 10.21 -16.88
N LEU A 273 8.58 9.36 -17.75
CA LEU A 273 7.17 9.45 -18.13
C LEU A 273 6.26 9.31 -16.90
N THR A 274 6.56 8.34 -16.03
CA THR A 274 5.76 8.11 -14.82
C THR A 274 5.87 9.28 -13.85
N GLU A 275 7.06 9.79 -13.56
CA GLU A 275 7.24 10.97 -12.70
C GLU A 275 6.47 12.18 -13.24
N THR A 276 6.48 12.39 -14.56
CA THR A 276 5.75 13.46 -15.22
C THR A 276 4.23 13.29 -15.06
N LEU A 277 3.71 12.08 -15.32
CA LEU A 277 2.29 11.76 -15.17
C LEU A 277 1.84 11.85 -13.71
N MET A 278 2.66 11.39 -12.76
CA MET A 278 2.36 11.45 -11.34
C MET A 278 2.40 12.88 -10.81
N MET A 279 3.31 13.70 -11.33
CA MET A 279 3.32 15.14 -11.04
C MET A 279 2.06 15.82 -11.58
N ALA A 280 1.66 15.52 -12.82
CA ALA A 280 0.41 16.03 -13.40
C ALA A 280 -0.82 15.58 -12.59
N TYR A 281 -0.89 14.29 -12.22
CA TYR A 281 -1.93 13.75 -11.35
C TYR A 281 -1.97 14.46 -9.99
N HIS A 282 -0.82 14.67 -9.37
CA HIS A 282 -0.73 15.37 -8.09
C HIS A 282 -1.21 16.82 -8.20
N VAL A 283 -0.83 17.53 -9.27
CA VAL A 283 -1.31 18.88 -9.55
C VAL A 283 -2.83 18.89 -9.76
N LEU A 284 -3.37 17.98 -10.56
CA LEU A 284 -4.82 17.87 -10.81
C LEU A 284 -5.59 17.58 -9.52
N ARG A 285 -5.14 16.62 -8.71
CA ARG A 285 -5.77 16.29 -7.42
C ARG A 285 -5.68 17.44 -6.43
N ARG A 286 -4.59 18.21 -6.43
CA ARG A 286 -4.48 19.43 -5.64
C ARG A 286 -5.45 20.51 -6.11
N MET A 287 -5.61 20.70 -7.42
CA MET A 287 -6.60 21.63 -7.99
C MET A 287 -8.04 21.23 -7.66
N GLN A 288 -8.30 19.92 -7.53
CA GLN A 288 -9.57 19.38 -7.05
C GLN A 288 -9.76 19.49 -5.51
N GLY A 289 -8.79 20.04 -4.78
CA GLY A 289 -8.83 20.14 -3.32
C GLY A 289 -8.60 18.82 -2.58
N LYS A 290 -8.23 17.73 -3.28
CA LYS A 290 -8.06 16.39 -2.68
C LYS A 290 -6.71 16.18 -1.99
N PHE A 291 -5.66 16.85 -2.46
CA PHE A 291 -4.36 16.86 -1.81
C PHE A 291 -4.14 18.18 -1.09
N ASP A 292 -4.21 18.13 0.23
CA ASP A 292 -3.87 19.23 1.12
C ASP A 292 -2.44 19.06 1.69
N PHE A 293 -1.86 20.19 2.09
CA PHE A 293 -0.62 20.20 2.86
C PHE A 293 -0.97 20.43 4.32
N LEU A 294 -0.09 19.95 5.20
CA LEU A 294 -0.04 20.44 6.57
C LEU A 294 0.16 21.95 6.55
N ARG A 295 -0.90 22.71 6.89
CA ARG A 295 -0.84 24.18 6.96
C ARG A 295 0.18 24.66 8.01
N ASP A 296 0.42 23.86 9.04
CA ASP A 296 1.48 24.05 10.04
C ASP A 296 1.99 22.67 10.51
N ARG A 297 3.32 22.51 10.61
CA ARG A 297 3.97 21.28 11.09
C ARG A 297 3.51 20.87 12.49
N ARG A 298 3.10 21.84 13.33
CA ARG A 298 2.62 21.60 14.72
C ARG A 298 1.23 20.99 14.79
N SER A 299 0.47 20.96 13.69
CA SER A 299 -0.93 20.51 13.70
C SER A 299 -1.11 18.99 13.79
N LEU A 300 -0.07 18.21 13.49
CA LEU A 300 -0.08 16.74 13.67
C LEU A 300 0.43 16.29 15.04
N ASP A 301 1.12 17.17 15.78
CA ASP A 301 1.70 16.87 17.10
C ASP A 301 0.72 17.22 18.24
N LYS A 302 -0.41 17.86 17.92
CA LYS A 302 -1.53 18.13 18.83
C LYS A 302 -2.63 17.12 18.62
#